data_AF-A0A7S3UH88-F1
#
_entry.id   AF-A0A7S3UH88-F1
#
_cell.length_a   1.000
_cell.length_b   1.000
_cell.length_c   1.000
_cell.angle_alpha   90.00
_cell.angle_beta   90.00
_cell.angle_gamma   90.00
#
_symmetry.space_group_name_H-M   'P 1'
#
loop_
_entity.id
_entity.type
_entity.pdbx_description
1 polymer ?
#
loop_
_entity_poly.entity_id
_entity_poly.type
_entity_poly.pdbx_seq_one_letter_code
_entity_poly.pdbx_strand_id
1 'polypeptide(L)'
;DREGSITIVGAVSPPGGDFTDPVTSATLSIVQVFWGLDKKLAQRKHFPSINWNISFSKYIRTLEPYFEQNFDPEYGALQQRMREVLQMEDDLQEIVQLVGHF
;
A
#
# COMPACT_ATOMS: atom_id res chain seq x y z
N ASP A 1 -5.18 31.74 -17.77
CA ASP A 1 -4.05 31.04 -17.14
C ASP A 1 -3.95 29.61 -17.64
N ARG A 2 -2.74 29.05 -17.73
CA ARG A 2 -2.52 27.65 -18.14
C ARG A 2 -2.02 26.85 -16.93
N GLU A 3 -2.82 25.88 -16.50
CA GLU A 3 -2.44 24.93 -15.46
C GLU A 3 -1.69 23.73 -16.06
N GLY A 4 -0.82 23.11 -15.26
CA GLY A 4 -0.08 21.91 -15.63
C GLY A 4 0.47 21.21 -14.38
N SER A 5 0.71 19.90 -14.48
CA SER A 5 1.22 19.09 -13.39
C SER A 5 2.31 18.13 -13.86
N ILE A 6 3.17 17.70 -12.92
CA ILE A 6 4.18 16.67 -13.13
C ILE A 6 4.01 15.63 -12.03
N THR A 7 3.83 14.36 -12.42
CA THR A 7 3.81 13.22 -11.51
C THR A 7 5.06 12.40 -11.74
N ILE A 8 5.83 12.16 -10.68
CA ILE A 8 7.07 11.39 -10.75
C ILE A 8 6.81 9.99 -10.19
N VAL A 9 7.15 8.97 -10.97
CA VAL A 9 7.12 7.57 -10.56
C VAL A 9 8.53 7.03 -10.68
N GLY A 10 9.13 6.65 -9.55
CA GLY A 10 10.47 6.09 -9.48
C GLY A 10 10.45 4.65 -9.02
N ALA A 11 11.19 3.78 -9.72
CA ALA A 11 11.44 2.42 -9.26
C ALA A 11 12.73 2.40 -8.44
N VAL A 12 12.70 1.74 -7.27
CA VAL A 12 13.86 1.53 -6.40
C VAL A 12 14.04 0.03 -6.21
N SER A 13 15.28 -0.46 -6.38
CA SER A 13 15.63 -1.87 -6.28
C SER A 13 16.54 -2.12 -5.08
N PRO A 14 15.98 -2.28 -3.86
CA PRO A 14 16.77 -2.56 -2.67
C PRO A 14 17.52 -3.90 -2.78
N PRO A 15 18.80 -3.96 -2.37
CA PRO A 15 19.55 -5.22 -2.30
C PRO A 15 18.80 -6.26 -1.45
N GLY A 16 18.45 -7.40 -2.04
CA GLY A 16 17.76 -8.48 -1.32
C GLY A 16 16.34 -8.17 -0.84
N GLY A 17 15.74 -7.03 -1.23
CA GLY A 17 14.45 -6.58 -0.68
C GLY A 17 14.57 -5.85 0.67
N ASP A 18 15.78 -5.43 1.05
CA ASP A 18 16.02 -4.69 2.29
C ASP A 18 15.62 -3.21 2.16
N PHE A 19 14.47 -2.86 2.74
CA PHE A 19 13.97 -1.48 2.76
C PHE A 19 14.76 -0.54 3.68
N THR A 20 15.71 -1.06 4.47
CA THR A 20 16.57 -0.26 5.34
C THR A 20 17.82 0.26 4.63
N ASP A 21 18.07 -0.18 3.39
CA ASP A 21 19.15 0.34 2.56
C ASP A 21 19.07 1.88 2.43
N PRO A 22 20.22 2.59 2.48
CA PRO A 22 20.25 4.05 2.48
C PRO A 22 19.48 4.71 1.33
N VAL A 23 19.49 4.14 0.13
CA VAL A 23 18.78 4.71 -1.04
C VAL A 23 17.27 4.56 -0.86
N THR A 24 16.84 3.40 -0.38
CA THR A 24 15.43 3.11 -0.16
C THR A 24 14.86 3.96 0.97
N SER A 25 15.57 4.03 2.10
CA SER A 25 15.18 4.85 3.25
C SER A 25 15.11 6.34 2.90
N ALA A 26 16.13 6.88 2.19
CA ALA A 26 16.12 8.26 1.73
C ALA A 26 14.94 8.55 0.79
N THR A 27 14.62 7.63 -0.13
CA THR A 27 13.47 7.78 -1.04
C THR A 27 12.15 7.75 -0.27
N LEU A 28 11.96 6.81 0.64
CA LEU A 28 10.76 6.69 1.48
C LEU A 28 10.52 7.94 2.34
N SER A 29 11.58 8.64 2.74
CA SER A 29 11.48 9.86 3.55
C SER A 29 10.80 11.04 2.82
N ILE A 30 10.92 11.09 1.48
CA ILE A 30 10.43 12.23 0.68
C ILE A 30 9.12 11.94 -0.05
N VAL A 31 8.88 10.68 -0.42
CA VAL A 31 7.71 10.33 -1.23
C VAL A 31 6.41 10.42 -0.43
N GLN A 32 5.34 10.72 -1.16
CA GLN A 32 3.99 10.76 -0.61
C GLN A 32 3.23 9.45 -0.84
N VAL A 33 3.71 8.63 -1.77
CA VAL A 33 3.13 7.33 -2.11
C VAL A 33 4.25 6.31 -2.21
N PHE A 34 4.01 5.13 -1.68
CA PHE A 34 4.91 4.00 -1.77
C PHE A 34 4.13 2.73 -2.10
N TRP A 35 4.58 2.00 -3.11
CA TRP A 35 4.09 0.67 -3.47
C TRP A 35 5.19 -0.35 -3.19
N GLY A 36 5.09 -1.01 -2.04
CA GLY A 36 6.02 -2.06 -1.64
C GLY A 36 5.72 -3.35 -2.37
N LEU A 37 6.56 -3.73 -3.32
CA LEU A 37 6.44 -5.00 -4.03
C LEU A 37 6.98 -6.16 -3.18
N ASP A 38 6.21 -7.23 -3.07
CA ASP A 38 6.51 -8.37 -2.19
C ASP A 38 6.71 -9.67 -2.98
N LYS A 39 7.85 -10.32 -2.69
CA LYS A 39 8.25 -11.58 -3.35
C LYS A 39 7.30 -12.74 -3.02
N LYS A 40 6.76 -12.83 -1.81
CA LYS A 40 5.82 -13.89 -1.40
C LYS A 40 4.50 -13.75 -2.17
N LEU A 41 4.03 -12.52 -2.38
CA LEU A 41 2.85 -12.26 -3.23
C LEU A 41 3.10 -12.71 -4.67
N ALA A 42 4.24 -12.33 -5.25
CA ALA A 42 4.63 -12.74 -6.60
C ALA A 42 4.74 -14.27 -6.73
N GLN A 43 5.37 -14.94 -5.76
CA GLN A 43 5.53 -16.40 -5.74
C GLN A 43 4.18 -17.15 -5.68
N ARG A 44 3.18 -16.57 -4.99
CA ARG A 44 1.80 -17.08 -4.96
C ARG A 44 0.94 -16.63 -6.15
N LYS A 45 1.54 -15.99 -7.15
CA LYS A 45 0.88 -15.44 -8.35
C LYS A 45 -0.18 -14.36 -8.04
N HIS A 46 -0.03 -13.67 -6.91
CA HIS A 46 -0.86 -12.51 -6.61
C HIS A 46 -0.31 -11.28 -7.34
N PHE A 47 -1.03 -10.83 -8.37
CA PHE A 47 -0.65 -9.69 -9.20
C PHE A 47 -1.76 -8.61 -9.21
N PRO A 48 -1.39 -7.32 -9.10
CA PRO A 48 -0.03 -6.82 -8.84
C PRO A 48 0.48 -7.24 -7.45
N SER A 49 1.78 -7.45 -7.31
CA SER A 49 2.39 -7.99 -6.08
C SER A 49 2.68 -6.89 -5.06
N ILE A 50 1.73 -5.96 -4.89
CA ILE A 50 1.82 -4.84 -3.95
C ILE A 50 1.35 -5.35 -2.57
N ASN A 51 2.22 -5.25 -1.57
CA ASN A 51 1.90 -5.59 -0.20
C ASN A 51 1.13 -4.44 0.44
N TRP A 52 -0.12 -4.71 0.80
CA TRP A 52 -1.07 -3.72 1.33
C TRP A 52 -0.74 -3.25 2.75
N ASN A 53 0.08 -3.99 3.51
CA ASN A 53 0.45 -3.67 4.89
C ASN A 53 1.63 -2.69 4.96
N ILE A 54 2.57 -2.77 4.01
CA ILE A 54 3.74 -1.87 3.96
C ILE A 54 3.54 -0.68 3.02
N SER A 55 2.63 -0.79 2.05
CA SER A 55 2.36 0.26 1.07
C SER A 55 1.50 1.37 1.68
N PHE A 56 1.72 2.61 1.25
CA PHE A 56 0.95 3.75 1.74
C PHE A 56 0.73 4.82 0.67
N SER A 57 -0.30 5.63 0.89
CA SER A 57 -0.52 6.89 0.18
C SER A 57 -0.93 7.95 1.20
N LYS A 58 -0.18 9.04 1.26
CA LYS A 58 -0.50 10.21 2.11
C LYS A 58 -1.62 11.06 1.51
N TYR A 59 -2.02 10.78 0.27
CA TYR A 59 -3.07 11.52 -0.44
C TYR A 59 -4.48 11.02 -0.18
N ILE A 60 -4.67 9.92 0.56
CA ILE A 60 -5.99 9.31 0.76
C ILE A 60 -7.01 10.34 1.28
N ARG A 61 -6.69 11.00 2.39
CA ARG A 61 -7.57 12.02 3.00
C ARG A 61 -7.77 13.24 2.11
N THR A 62 -6.76 13.62 1.32
CA THR A 62 -6.85 14.76 0.40
C THR A 62 -7.76 14.45 -0.78
N LEU A 63 -7.76 13.20 -1.24
CA LEU A 63 -8.54 12.76 -2.40
C LEU A 63 -9.94 12.27 -2.04
N GLU A 64 -10.18 11.92 -0.78
CA GLU A 64 -11.45 11.40 -0.28
C GLU A 64 -12.64 12.31 -0.65
N PRO A 65 -12.64 13.64 -0.43
CA PRO A 65 -13.76 14.50 -0.82
C PRO A 65 -14.05 14.47 -2.33
N TYR A 66 -13.00 14.37 -3.16
CA TYR A 66 -13.16 14.27 -4.61
C TYR A 66 -13.83 12.94 -5.00
N PHE A 67 -13.43 11.84 -4.37
CA PHE A 67 -14.03 10.54 -4.66
C PHE A 67 -15.47 10.44 -4.14
N GLU A 68 -15.74 10.96 -2.95
CA GLU A 68 -17.10 10.99 -2.38
C GLU A 68 -18.06 11.83 -3.22
N GLN A 69 -17.61 12.98 -3.70
CA GLN A 69 -18.45 13.87 -4.50
C GLN A 69 -18.70 13.36 -5.92
N ASN A 70 -17.71 12.74 -6.55
CA ASN A 70 -17.73 12.47 -8.00
C ASN A 70 -17.99 10.99 -8.35
N PHE A 71 -17.85 10.06 -7.40
CA PHE A 71 -17.96 8.63 -7.67
C PHE A 71 -18.97 7.95 -6.75
N ASP A 72 -18.69 7.96 -5.45
CA ASP A 72 -19.52 7.25 -4.47
C ASP A 72 -19.41 7.94 -3.10
N PRO A 73 -20.52 8.47 -2.54
CA PRO A 73 -20.53 9.06 -1.21
C PRO A 73 -20.04 8.12 -0.09
N GLU A 74 -20.05 6.80 -0.31
CA GLU A 74 -19.56 5.81 0.65
C GLU A 74 -18.09 5.42 0.43
N TYR A 75 -17.37 6.07 -0.50
CA TYR A 75 -16.00 5.70 -0.86
C TYR A 75 -15.05 5.61 0.34
N GLY A 76 -15.05 6.62 1.22
CA GLY A 76 -14.23 6.61 2.44
C GLY A 76 -14.55 5.43 3.36
N ALA A 77 -15.84 5.18 3.58
CA ALA A 77 -16.32 4.08 4.42
C ALA A 77 -15.96 2.70 3.84
N LEU A 78 -16.13 2.50 2.54
CA LEU A 78 -15.78 1.26 1.85
C LEU A 78 -14.27 1.02 1.87
N GLN A 79 -13.47 2.06 1.64
CA GLN A 79 -12.02 1.97 1.70
C GLN A 79 -11.55 1.61 3.12
N GLN A 80 -12.11 2.24 4.14
CA GLN A 80 -11.81 1.93 5.53
C GLN A 80 -12.19 0.48 5.87
N ARG A 81 -13.38 0.04 5.43
CA ARG A 81 -13.82 -1.34 5.65
C ARG A 81 -12.90 -2.36 4.98
N MET A 82 -12.44 -2.08 3.77
CA MET A 82 -11.49 -2.94 3.07
C MET A 82 -10.17 -3.05 3.84
N ARG A 83 -9.65 -1.94 4.39
CA ARG A 83 -8.43 -1.95 5.22
C ARG A 83 -8.60 -2.80 6.46
N GLU A 84 -9.74 -2.70 7.14
CA GLU A 84 -10.03 -3.51 8.33
C GLU A 84 -10.07 -5.00 8.01
N VAL A 85 -10.68 -5.39 6.90
CA VAL A 85 -10.74 -6.80 6.48
C VAL A 85 -9.34 -7.34 6.19
N LEU A 86 -8.51 -6.56 5.49
CA LEU A 86 -7.12 -6.96 5.19
C LEU A 86 -6.26 -7.05 6.46
N GLN A 87 -6.42 -6.11 7.40
CA GLN A 87 -5.70 -6.17 8.67
C GLN A 87 -6.13 -7.39 9.50
N MET A 88 -7.44 -7.70 9.50
CA MET A 88 -7.96 -8.88 10.19
C MET A 88 -7.46 -10.18 9.55
N GLU A 89 -7.26 -10.23 8.24
CA GLU A 89 -6.62 -11.37 7.57
C GLU A 89 -5.21 -11.62 8.11
N ASP A 90 -4.40 -10.58 8.22
CA ASP A 90 -3.04 -10.64 8.75
C ASP A 90 -3.01 -11.16 10.19
N ASP A 91 -3.84 -10.59 11.06
CA ASP A 91 -3.95 -11.00 12.46
C ASP A 91 -4.36 -12.48 12.60
N LEU A 92 -5.29 -12.94 11.76
CA LEU A 92 -5.72 -14.34 11.72
C LEU A 92 -4.61 -15.27 11.22
N GLN A 93 -3.82 -14.85 10.23
CA GLN A 93 -2.69 -15.64 9.75
C GLN A 93 -1.63 -15.85 10.84
N GLU A 94 -1.40 -14.85 11.71
CA GLU A 94 -0.51 -14.96 12.87
C GLU A 94 -1.06 -15.96 13.91
N ILE A 95 -2.35 -15.86 14.24
CA ILE A 95 -2.99 -16.78 15.19
C ILE A 95 -2.91 -18.23 14.69
N VAL A 96 -3.19 -18.49 13.41
CA VAL A 96 -3.13 -19.84 12.81
C VAL A 96 -1.72 -20.43 12.92
N GLN A 97 -0.66 -19.61 12.77
CA GLN A 97 0.72 -20.07 12.92
C GLN A 97 1.06 -20.46 14.37
N LEU A 98 0.49 -19.76 15.36
CA LEU A 98 0.71 -20.04 16.78
C LEU A 98 -0.03 -21.29 17.27
N VAL A 99 -1.26 -21.50 16.81
CA VAL A 99 -2.10 -22.61 17.26
C VAL A 99 -1.74 -23.92 16.56
N GLY A 100 -1.14 -23.85 15.36
CA GLY A 100 -0.82 -25.00 14.53
C GLY A 100 -2.07 -25.63 13.92
N HIS A 101 -1.96 -26.18 12.71
CA HIS A 101 -3.01 -27.06 12.20
C HIS A 101 -3.07 -28.30 13.10
N PHE A 102 -4.16 -28.46 13.84
CA PHE A 102 -4.52 -29.76 14.42
C PHE A 102 -4.82 -30.77 13.31
#